data_AF-A0A1E5LG82-F1
#
_entry.id   AF-A0A1E5LG82-F1
#
_cell.length_a   1.000
_cell.length_b   1.000
_cell.length_c   1.000
_cell.angle_alpha   90.00
_cell.angle_beta   90.00
_cell.angle_gamma   90.00
#
_symmetry.space_group_name_H-M   'P 1'
#
loop_
_entity.id
_entity.type
_entity.pdbx_description
1 polymer ?
#
loop_
_entity_poly.entity_id
_entity_poly.type
_entity_poly.pdbx_seq_one_letter_code
_entity_poly.pdbx_strand_id
1 'polypeptide(L)' 'MIYCCKQHVDLALDDVVDLEQTAPLLEEISEDILGNEKCKYCENQALYQVEASKLSE' A
#
# COMPACT_ATOMS: atom_id res chain seq x y z
N MET A 1 5.67 -0.24 4.47
CA MET A 1 5.12 -0.61 3.14
C MET A 1 3.97 -1.58 3.36
N ILE A 2 2.79 -1.30 2.82
CA ILE A 2 1.56 -2.12 2.91
C ILE A 2 1.10 -2.42 1.48
N TYR A 3 0.86 -3.69 1.18
CA TYR A 3 0.29 -4.13 -0.09
C TYR A 3 -1.22 -4.32 0.04
N CYS A 4 -1.99 -3.71 -0.86
CA CYS A 4 -3.43 -3.74 -0.81
C CYS A 4 -4.07 -3.84 -2.20
N CYS A 5 -5.29 -4.38 -2.22
CA CYS A 5 -6.13 -4.37 -3.41
C CYS A 5 -6.88 -3.03 -3.52
N LYS A 6 -7.45 -2.76 -4.69
CA LYS A 6 -8.19 -1.52 -4.96
C LYS A 6 -9.31 -1.21 -3.96
N GLN A 7 -9.93 -2.23 -3.39
CA GLN A 7 -11.03 -2.05 -2.42
C GLN A 7 -10.56 -1.63 -1.03
N HIS A 8 -9.32 -1.94 -0.66
CA HIS A 8 -8.78 -1.68 0.68
C HIS A 8 -7.61 -0.68 0.66
N VAL A 9 -7.48 0.06 -0.44
CA VAL A 9 -6.43 1.08 -0.57
C VAL A 9 -6.61 2.21 0.44
N ASP A 10 -7.85 2.65 0.69
CA ASP A 10 -8.15 3.67 1.70
C ASP A 10 -7.74 3.23 3.11
N LEU A 11 -7.95 1.94 3.44
CA LEU A 11 -7.53 1.38 4.74
C LEU A 11 -6.00 1.35 4.87
N ALA A 12 -5.30 0.97 3.79
CA ALA A 12 -3.85 0.95 3.76
C ALA A 12 -3.27 2.36 3.94
N LEU A 13 -3.90 3.37 3.33
CA LEU A 13 -3.51 4.77 3.48
C LEU A 13 -3.70 5.23 4.93
N ASP A 14 -4.85 4.95 5.54
CA ASP A 14 -5.15 5.32 6.93
C ASP A 14 -4.16 4.68 7.93
N ASP A 15 -3.89 3.36 7.78
CA ASP A 15 -2.87 2.64 8.57
C ASP A 15 -1.51 3.33 8.49
N VAL A 16 -1.06 3.70 7.28
CA VAL A 16 0.27 4.33 7.10
C VAL A 16 0.28 5.74 7.66
N VAL A 17 -0.80 6.51 7.53
CA VAL A 17 -0.93 7.84 8.14
C VAL A 17 -0.87 7.76 9.66
N ASP A 18 -1.58 6.80 10.27
CA ASP A 18 -1.59 6.62 11.72
C ASP A 18 -0.21 6.22 12.25
N LEU A 19 0.45 5.26 11.58
CA LEU A 19 1.74 4.73 12.00
C LEU A 19 2.89 5.70 11.77
N GLU A 20 2.98 6.29 10.58
CA GLU A 20 4.13 7.10 10.16
C GLU A 20 3.87 8.60 10.36
N GLN A 21 2.64 9.00 10.72
CA GLN A 21 2.22 10.39 10.96
C GLN A 21 2.61 11.34 9.82
N THR A 22 2.62 10.83 8.59
CA THR A 22 3.05 11.53 7.38
C THR A 22 2.14 11.16 6.21
N ALA A 23 2.25 11.93 5.12
CA ALA A 23 1.54 11.64 3.90
C ALA A 23 2.01 10.29 3.32
N PRO A 24 1.11 9.34 3.08
CA PRO A 24 1.46 8.11 2.40
C PRO A 24 1.66 8.37 0.91
N LEU A 25 2.57 7.62 0.31
CA LEU A 25 2.73 7.43 -1.12
C LEU A 25 1.96 6.19 -1.52
N LEU A 26 1.13 6.35 -2.54
CA LEU A 26 0.42 5.27 -3.21
C LEU A 26 1.08 5.05 -4.56
N GLU A 27 1.63 3.85 -4.77
CA GLU A 27 2.17 3.42 -6.06
C GLU A 27 1.33 2.26 -6.59
N GLU A 28 0.82 2.40 -7.82
CA GLU A 28 0.18 1.29 -8.53
C GLU A 28 1.29 0.40 -9.10
N ILE A 29 1.30 -0.85 -8.69
CA ILE A 29 2.34 -1.79 -9.08
C ILE A 29 1.71 -2.83 -10.00
N SER A 30 2.32 -3.03 -11.17
CA SER A 30 1.89 -4.04 -12.12
C SER A 30 1.90 -5.43 -11.47
N GLU A 31 0.94 -6.27 -11.87
CA GLU A 31 0.82 -7.66 -11.38
C GLU A 31 2.13 -8.46 -11.58
N ASP A 32 2.91 -8.13 -12.62
CA ASP A 32 4.23 -8.70 -12.90
C ASP A 32 5.28 -8.43 -11.80
N ILE A 33 5.17 -7.29 -11.10
CA ILE A 33 6.13 -6.87 -10.07
C ILE A 33 5.66 -7.29 -8.68
N LEU A 34 4.35 -7.21 -8.41
CA LEU A 34 3.73 -7.66 -7.14
C LEU A 34 3.68 -9.18 -7.01
N GLY A 35 3.70 -9.91 -8.14
CA GLY A 35 3.64 -11.36 -8.16
C GLY A 35 2.42 -11.91 -7.41
N ASN A 36 2.67 -12.71 -6.37
CA ASN A 36 1.65 -13.37 -5.54
C ASN A 36 1.29 -12.61 -4.27
N GLU A 37 1.76 -11.37 -4.11
CA GLU A 37 1.44 -10.57 -2.92
C GLU A 37 -0.08 -10.35 -2.83
N LYS A 38 -0.62 -10.73 -1.67
CA LYS A 38 -2.04 -10.58 -1.38
C LYS A 38 -2.26 -9.31 -0.58
N CYS A 39 -3.47 -8.79 -0.67
CA CYS A 39 -3.89 -7.67 0.14
C CYS A 39 -3.73 -7.99 1.64
N LYS A 40 -3.16 -7.07 2.43
CA LYS A 40 -3.06 -7.23 3.89
C LYS A 40 -4.43 -7.46 4.56
N TYR A 41 -5.50 -6.93 3.97
CA TYR A 41 -6.85 -6.92 4.53
C TYR A 41 -7.74 -8.06 4.01
N CYS A 42 -7.38 -8.69 2.88
CA CYS A 42 -8.16 -9.77 2.29
C CYS A 42 -7.32 -10.67 1.38
N GLU A 43 -7.86 -11.81 0.95
CA GLU A 43 -7.11 -12.77 0.15
C GLU A 43 -7.00 -12.42 -1.35
N ASN A 44 -7.49 -11.23 -1.75
CA ASN A 44 -7.39 -10.75 -3.13
C ASN A 44 -5.95 -10.36 -3.46
N GLN A 45 -5.63 -10.36 -4.76
CA GLN A 45 -4.34 -9.89 -5.25
C GLN A 45 -4.14 -8.42 -4.91
N ALA A 46 -2.97 -8.07 -4.40
CA ALA A 46 -2.59 -6.68 -4.22
C ALA A 46 -2.36 -6.04 -5.60
N LEU A 47 -2.70 -4.75 -5.70
CA LEU A 47 -2.52 -3.92 -6.90
C LEU A 47 -1.77 -2.62 -6.58
N TYR A 48 -1.71 -2.27 -5.30
CA TYR A 48 -1.14 -1.03 -4.82
C TYR A 48 -0.17 -1.29 -3.68
N GLN A 49 0.94 -0.55 -3.69
CA GLN A 49 1.87 -0.42 -2.58
C GLN A 49 1.66 0.94 -1.91
N VAL A 50 1.55 0.92 -0.59
CA VAL A 50 1.43 2.12 0.23
C VAL A 50 2.63 2.22 1.18
N GLU A 51 3.32 3.35 1.18
CA GLU A 51 4.46 3.59 2.07
C GLU A 51 4.51 5.04 2.55
N ALA A 52 5.28 5.34 3.59
CA ALA A 52 5.46 6.72 4.01
C ALA A 52 6.24 7.50 2.96
N SER A 53 5.84 8.74 2.67
CA SER A 53 6.67 9.68 1.93
C SER A 53 7.87 10.11 2.77
N LYS A 54 8.87 9.23 2.94
CA LYS A 54 10.15 9.65 3.49
C LYS A 54 10.82 10.46 2.39
N LEU A 55 10.70 11.78 2.47
CA LEU A 55 11.61 12.68 1.77
C LEU A 55 13.01 12.28 2.22
N SER A 56 13.76 11.64 1.33
CA SER A 56 15.19 11.45 1.52
C SER A 56 15.83 12.84 1.63
N GLU A 57 16.26 13.22 2.83
CA GLU A 57 17.03 14.45 3.11
C GLU A 57 18.41 14.43 2.43
#